data_AF-A0A1F2RQ26-F1
#
_entry.id   AF-A0A1F2RQ26-F1
#
_cell.length_a   1.000
_cell.length_b   1.000
_cell.length_c   1.000
_cell.angle_alpha   90.00
_cell.angle_beta   90.00
_cell.angle_gamma   90.00
#
_symmetry.space_group_name_H-M   'P 1'
#
loop_
_entity.id
_entity.type
_entity.pdbx_description
1 polymer ?
#
loop_
_entity_poly.entity_id
_entity_poly.type
_entity_poly.pdbx_seq_one_letter_code
_entity_poly.pdbx_strand_id
1 'polypeptide(L)' 'MILWTLRGYADPEGEFEGGEVECAIERSEDGYRLVVAHDGEIQTHESHASIETARGKADALRADLLARGWSEVQ' A
#
# COMPACT_ATOMS: atom_id res chain seq x y z
N MET A 1 0.52 -7.32 9.93
CA MET A 1 0.74 -6.02 10.61
C MET A 1 0.53 -4.94 9.57
N ILE A 2 -0.45 -4.06 9.76
CA ILE A 2 -0.69 -2.91 8.86
C ILE A 2 0.46 -1.92 9.08
N LEU A 3 1.03 -1.42 7.99
CA LEU A 3 2.13 -0.45 8.02
C LEU A 3 1.62 0.98 7.90
N TRP A 4 0.71 1.20 6.96
CA TRP A 4 0.16 2.50 6.64
C TRP A 4 -1.13 2.35 5.83
N THR A 5 -1.92 3.41 5.89
CA THR A 5 -3.15 3.57 5.12
C THR A 5 -3.10 4.93 4.45
N LEU A 6 -3.34 4.96 3.14
CA LEU A 6 -3.42 6.16 2.33
C LEU A 6 -4.82 6.31 1.76
N ARG A 7 -5.32 7.53 1.70
CA ARG A 7 -6.57 7.85 1.04
C ARG A 7 -6.32 8.62 -0.25
N GLY A 8 -6.99 8.18 -1.31
CA GLY A 8 -6.92 8.81 -2.61
C GLY A 8 -7.53 10.20 -2.56
N TYR A 9 -7.07 11.06 -3.45
CA TYR A 9 -7.62 12.40 -3.62
C TYR A 9 -8.73 12.35 -4.68
N ALA A 10 -9.75 13.20 -4.51
CA ALA A 10 -10.75 13.41 -5.55
C ALA A 10 -10.24 14.55 -6.45
N ASP A 11 -9.86 14.22 -7.69
CA ASP A 11 -9.58 15.26 -8.68
C ASP A 11 -10.90 15.97 -9.06
N PRO A 12 -10.98 17.31 -8.98
CA PRO A 12 -12.19 18.06 -9.34
C PRO A 12 -12.54 17.97 -10.84
N GLU A 13 -11.63 17.50 -11.69
CA GLU A 13 -11.79 17.43 -13.16
C GLU A 13 -12.06 16.01 -13.70
N GLY A 14 -12.14 14.98 -12.85
CA GLY A 14 -12.92 13.77 -13.15
C GLY A 14 -12.18 12.46 -13.46
N GLU A 15 -10.87 12.35 -13.22
CA GLU A 15 -10.22 11.03 -13.09
C GLU A 15 -10.13 10.67 -11.59
N PHE A 16 -11.04 9.81 -11.14
CA PHE A 16 -11.14 9.40 -9.75
C PHE A 16 -10.18 8.23 -9.48
N GLU A 17 -9.00 8.50 -8.92
CA GLU A 17 -8.19 7.51 -8.17
C GLU A 17 -8.54 7.59 -6.67
N GLY A 18 -9.83 7.67 -6.34
CA GLY A 18 -10.30 7.76 -4.96
C GLY A 18 -10.58 6.39 -4.35
N GLY A 19 -10.21 6.23 -3.08
CA GLY A 19 -10.37 5.01 -2.30
C GLY A 19 -9.45 5.01 -1.09
N GLU A 20 -9.47 3.95 -0.30
CA GLU A 20 -8.50 3.69 0.76
C GLU A 20 -7.53 2.60 0.32
N VAL A 21 -6.23 2.90 0.30
CA VAL A 21 -5.17 1.92 0.08
C VAL A 21 -4.54 1.57 1.40
N GLU A 22 -4.59 0.28 1.74
CA GLU A 22 -3.93 -0.27 2.92
C GLU A 22 -2.75 -1.13 2.50
N CYS A 23 -1.65 -0.99 3.21
CA CYS A 23 -0.46 -1.82 2.99
C CYS A 23 -0.05 -2.52 4.27
N ALA A 24 0.11 -3.84 4.17
CA ALA A 24 0.45 -4.69 5.29
C ALA A 24 1.61 -5.63 4.95
N ILE A 25 2.41 -5.95 5.97
CA ILE A 25 3.36 -7.06 5.89
C ILE A 25 2.90 -8.16 6.85
N GLU A 26 2.84 -9.37 6.31
CA GLU A 26 2.45 -10.58 7.02
C GLU A 26 3.60 -11.59 6.99
N ARG A 27 3.69 -12.43 8.02
CA ARG A 27 4.64 -13.55 8.01
C ARG A 27 4.03 -14.69 7.17
N SER A 28 4.80 -15.25 6.25
CA SER A 28 4.43 -16.45 5.49
C SER A 28 5.43 -17.58 5.75
N GLU A 29 5.12 -18.80 5.31
CA GLU A 29 5.99 -19.97 5.47
C GLU A 29 7.38 -19.74 4.85
N ASP A 30 7.43 -19.07 3.70
CA ASP A 30 8.67 -18.81 2.95
C ASP A 30 9.32 -17.45 3.25
N GLY A 31 8.78 -16.66 4.19
CA GLY A 31 9.33 -15.34 4.52
C GLY A 31 8.29 -14.32 4.96
N TYR A 32 8.18 -13.24 4.19
CA TYR A 32 7.30 -12.10 4.45
C TYR A 32 6.49 -11.80 3.21
N ARG A 33 5.18 -11.62 3.38
CA ARG A 33 4.26 -11.25 2.33
C ARG A 33 3.89 -9.77 2.48
N LEU A 34 4.16 -8.98 1.46
CA LEU A 34 3.60 -7.65 1.29
C LEU A 34 2.21 -7.80 0.68
N VAL A 35 1.19 -7.19 1.28
CA VAL A 35 -0.19 -7.20 0.80
C VAL A 35 -0.64 -5.77 0.64
N VAL A 36 -1.22 -5.47 -0.53
CA VAL A 36 -1.80 -4.16 -0.84
C VAL A 36 -3.28 -4.36 -1.13
N ALA A 37 -4.12 -3.70 -0.35
CA ALA A 37 -5.56 -3.68 -0.53
C ALA A 37 -6.03 -2.28 -0.96
N HIS A 38 -7.08 -2.24 -1.78
CA HIS A 38 -7.79 -1.02 -2.16
C HIS A 38 -9.26 -1.20 -1.80
N ASP A 39 -9.80 -0.31 -0.96
CA ASP A 39 -11.15 -0.37 -0.40
C ASP A 39 -11.49 -1.74 0.24
N GLY A 40 -10.51 -2.32 0.94
CA GLY A 40 -10.63 -3.63 1.60
C GLY A 40 -10.46 -4.84 0.67
N GLU A 41 -10.29 -4.64 -0.64
CA GLU A 41 -10.04 -5.72 -1.60
C GLU A 41 -8.55 -5.86 -1.90
N ILE A 42 -7.99 -7.07 -1.72
CA ILE A 42 -6.59 -7.34 -2.04
C ILE A 42 -6.38 -7.19 -3.55
N GLN A 43 -5.59 -6.19 -3.93
CA GLN A 43 -5.24 -5.93 -5.33
C GLN A 43 -3.99 -6.73 -5.73
N THR A 44 -3.01 -6.80 -4.83
CA THR A 44 -1.76 -7.51 -5.07
C THR A 44 -1.15 -8.00 -3.78
N HIS A 45 -0.35 -9.06 -3.91
CA HIS A 45 0.54 -9.51 -2.84
C HIS A 45 1.85 -10.04 -3.41
N GLU A 46 2.95 -9.79 -2.71
CA GLU A 46 4.29 -10.21 -3.10
C GLU A 46 5.01 -10.89 -1.94
N SER A 47 5.70 -12.00 -2.21
CA SER A 47 6.49 -12.72 -1.21
C SER A 47 7.96 -12.33 -1.30
N HIS A 48 8.58 -12.12 -0.14
CA HIS A 48 9.98 -11.76 0.01
C HIS A 48 10.65 -12.58 1.12
N ALA A 49 11.91 -12.95 0.91
CA ALA A 49 12.68 -13.71 1.90
C ALA A 49 12.96 -12.91 3.18
N SER A 50 13.04 -11.57 3.10
CA SER A 50 13.38 -10.69 4.23
C SER A 50 12.31 -9.60 4.47
N ILE A 51 12.19 -9.19 5.72
CA ILE A 51 11.28 -8.11 6.12
C ILE A 51 11.76 -6.75 5.61
N GLU A 52 13.08 -6.56 5.52
CA GLU A 52 13.69 -5.32 5.04
C GLU A 52 13.37 -5.07 3.57
N THR A 53 13.39 -6.11 2.73
CA THR A 53 12.98 -6.01 1.33
C THR A 53 11.49 -5.68 1.21
N ALA A 54 10.64 -6.35 1.98
CA ALA A 54 9.20 -6.08 1.97
C ALA A 54 8.89 -4.64 2.44
N ARG A 55 9.58 -4.15 3.47
CA ARG A 55 9.46 -2.75 3.95
C ARG A 55 9.94 -1.75 2.92
N GLY A 56 11.11 -1.97 2.31
CA GLY A 56 11.63 -1.09 1.26
C GLY A 56 10.69 -0.96 0.07
N LYS A 57 10.00 -2.05 -0.32
CA LYS A 57 8.94 -2.00 -1.33
C LYS A 57 7.70 -1.24 -0.86
N ALA A 58 7.25 -1.47 0.37
CA ALA A 58 6.13 -0.75 0.96
C ALA A 58 6.41 0.77 1.00
N ASP A 59 7.62 1.17 1.39
CA ASP A 59 8.03 2.57 1.46
C ASP A 59 8.11 3.22 0.06
N ALA A 60 8.63 2.48 -0.93
CA ALA A 60 8.67 2.94 -2.31
C ALA A 60 7.26 3.16 -2.88
N LEU A 61 6.34 2.22 -2.64
CA LEU A 61 4.93 2.36 -3.04
C LEU A 61 4.26 3.55 -2.32
N ARG A 62 4.49 3.70 -1.01
CA ARG A 62 3.98 4.83 -0.24
C ARG A 62 4.45 6.16 -0.84
N ALA A 63 5.75 6.29 -1.13
CA ALA A 63 6.31 7.50 -1.71
C ALA A 63 5.72 7.82 -3.09
N ASP A 64 5.50 6.81 -3.93
CA ASP A 64 4.86 6.97 -5.24
C ASP A 64 3.42 7.46 -5.12
N LEU A 65 2.62 6.86 -4.23
CA LEU A 65 1.24 7.27 -3.98
C LEU A 65 1.16 8.70 -3.40
N LEU A 66 2.03 9.04 -2.45
CA LEU A 66 2.12 10.41 -1.93
C LEU A 66 2.49 11.42 -3.02
N ALA A 67 3.42 11.06 -3.93
CA ALA A 67 3.79 11.92 -5.06
C ALA A 67 2.64 12.10 -6.08
N ARG A 68 1.75 11.12 -6.18
CA ARG A 68 0.49 11.21 -6.96
C ARG A 68 -0.60 12.01 -6.25
N GLY A 69 -0.40 12.44 -5.00
CA GLY A 69 -1.37 13.26 -4.26
C GLY A 69 -2.24 12.48 -3.27
N TRP A 70 -1.96 11.20 -3.05
CA TRP A 70 -2.59 10.45 -1.95
C TRP A 70 -2.16 11.03 -0.61
N SER A 71 -3.01 10.87 0.41
CA SER A 71 -2.78 11.45 1.74
C SER A 71 -2.83 10.40 2.83
N GLU A 72 -1.99 10.54 3.86
CA GLU A 72 -2.01 9.63 5.00
C GLU A 72 -3.29 9.78 5.81
N VAL A 73 -3.86 8.64 6.21
CA VAL A 73 -4.97 8.58 7.16
C VAL A 73 -4.37 8.41 8.56
N GLN A 74 -4.67 9.34 9.46
CA GLN A 74 -4.22 9.31 10.86
C GLN A 74 -5.12 8.45 11.75
#